data_AF-A0AA87BCQ9-F1
#
_entry.id   AF-A0AA87BCQ9-F1
#
_cell.length_a   1.000
_cell.length_b   1.000
_cell.length_c   1.000
_cell.angle_alpha   90.00
_cell.angle_beta   90.00
_cell.angle_gamma   90.00
#
_symmetry.space_group_name_H-M   'P 1'
#
loop_
_entity.id
_entity.type
_entity.pdbx_description
1 polymer ?
#
loop_
_entity_poly.entity_id
_entity_poly.type
_entity_poly.pdbx_seq_one_letter_code
_entity_poly.pdbx_strand_id
1 'polypeptide(L)' 'MVIQHRPRLMNMGLTGTWGQYLSKIEEITRAISALGVTDYYLLGTYERVRDAKHRDGRLPGVDLVFSNVELRQAFGT' A
#
# COMPACT_ATOMS: atom_id res chain seq x y z
N MET A 1 5.06 8.61 7.84
CA MET A 1 3.82 8.16 7.19
C MET A 1 4.15 7.84 5.75
N VAL A 2 4.06 6.57 5.34
CA VAL A 2 4.22 6.19 3.93
C VAL A 2 2.83 6.13 3.31
N ILE A 3 2.55 7.03 2.37
CA ILE A 3 1.37 6.96 1.50
C ILE A 3 1.81 6.22 0.24
N GLN A 4 1.26 5.04 0.02
CA GLN A 4 1.54 4.27 -1.20
C GLN A 4 0.30 4.32 -2.09
N HIS A 5 0.38 5.10 -3.17
CA HIS A 5 -0.59 5.07 -4.27
C HIS A 5 -0.22 3.90 -5.18
N ARG A 6 -1.21 3.11 -5.61
CA ARG A 6 -1.00 2.04 -6.59
C ARG A 6 -1.05 2.62 -8.02
N PRO A 7 0.07 2.98 -8.68
CA PRO A 7 0.04 2.94 -10.14
C PRO A 7 -0.19 1.47 -10.50
N ARG A 8 -0.92 1.17 -11.56
CA ARG A 8 -1.00 -0.19 -12.10
C ARG A 8 0.43 -0.71 -12.32
N LEU A 9 0.97 -1.48 -11.36
CA LEU A 9 2.35 -2.00 -11.36
C LEU A 9 2.64 -2.84 -12.63
N MET A 10 1.61 -3.27 -13.35
CA MET A 10 1.72 -3.97 -14.61
C MET A 10 2.07 -3.10 -15.84
N ASN A 11 2.00 -1.77 -15.79
CA ASN A 11 2.17 -0.94 -17.01
C ASN A 11 3.18 0.22 -16.91
N MET A 12 4.02 0.25 -15.87
CA MET A 12 5.01 1.34 -15.64
C MET A 12 6.46 0.85 -15.45
N GLY A 13 6.79 -0.38 -15.85
CA GLY A 13 8.18 -0.87 -15.81
C GLY A 13 8.75 -1.15 -14.41
N LEU A 14 7.92 -1.10 -13.35
CA LEU A 14 8.29 -1.53 -12.00
C LEU A 14 8.09 -3.05 -11.88
N THR A 15 9.07 -3.83 -12.32
CA THR A 15 9.07 -5.30 -12.38
C THR A 15 9.24 -5.97 -11.01
N GLY A 16 8.41 -5.60 -10.03
CA GLY A 16 8.43 -6.17 -8.69
C GLY A 16 7.30 -7.17 -8.45
N THR A 17 7.61 -8.37 -7.97
CA THR A 17 6.59 -9.28 -7.41
C THR A 17 5.99 -8.69 -6.12
N TRP A 18 4.83 -9.21 -5.70
CA TRP A 18 4.20 -8.79 -4.44
C TRP A 18 5.13 -8.92 -3.22
N GLY A 19 5.95 -9.98 -3.18
CA GLY A 19 6.91 -10.18 -2.10
C GLY A 19 8.00 -9.11 -2.07
N GLN A 20 8.52 -8.72 -3.24
CA GLN A 20 9.53 -7.65 -3.36
C GLN A 20 8.96 -6.29 -2.93
N TYR A 21 7.68 -6.03 -3.21
CA TYR A 21 7.00 -4.83 -2.72
C TYR A 21 6.98 -4.77 -1.19
N LEU A 22 6.57 -5.86 -0.52
CA LEU A 22 6.52 -5.91 0.94
C LEU A 22 7.91 -5.82 1.59
N SER A 23 8.92 -6.49 1.02
CA SER A 23 10.32 -6.36 1.48
C SER A 23 10.82 -4.92 1.33
N LYS A 24 10.44 -4.27 0.22
CA LYS A 24 10.48 -2.82 -0.02
C LYS A 24 10.16 -2.02 1.24
N ILE A 25 8.98 -2.30 1.78
CA ILE A 25 8.40 -1.60 2.93
C ILE A 25 9.16 -1.93 4.22
N GLU A 26 9.50 -3.20 4.43
CA GLU A 26 10.20 -3.64 5.65
C GLU A 26 11.60 -3.03 5.79
N GLU A 27 12.28 -2.74 4.68
CA GLU A 27 13.59 -2.09 4.69
C GLU A 27 13.52 -0.61 5.14
N ILE A 28 12.42 0.08 4.81
CA ILE A 28 12.23 1.52 5.07
C ILE A 28 11.46 1.85 6.36
N THR A 29 10.82 0.88 7.00
CA THR A 29 10.02 1.09 8.23
C THR A 29 10.85 1.39 9.48
N ARG A 30 12.19 1.44 9.38
CA ARG A 30 13.09 1.80 10.49
C ARG A 30 12.76 3.14 11.19
N ALA A 31 11.92 3.99 10.60
CA ALA A 31 11.48 5.26 11.20
C ALA A 31 9.97 5.55 11.11
N ILE A 32 9.14 4.65 10.55
CA ILE A 32 7.72 4.92 10.28
C ILE A 32 6.85 3.74 10.72
N SER A 33 6.00 3.96 11.72
CA SER A 33 5.07 2.97 12.28
C SER A 33 3.70 2.91 11.60
N ALA A 34 3.36 3.86 10.74
CA ALA A 34 2.05 3.92 10.09
C ALA A 34 2.15 3.88 8.55
N LEU A 35 1.40 2.97 7.94
CA LEU A 35 1.30 2.74 6.50
C LEU A 35 -0.14 3.01 6.01
N GLY A 36 -0.28 4.03 5.17
CA GLY A 36 -1.53 4.35 4.48
C GLY A 36 -1.53 3.73 3.08
N VAL A 37 -2.47 2.85 2.80
CA VAL A 37 -2.63 2.23 1.48
C VAL A 37 -3.69 3.00 0.71
N THR A 38 -3.28 3.62 -0.41
CA THR A 38 -4.16 4.45 -1.24
C THR A 38 -4.44 3.79 -2.59
N ASP A 39 -5.71 3.48 -2.81
CA ASP A 39 -6.21 2.96 -4.08
C ASP A 39 -7.25 3.94 -4.66
N TYR A 40 -7.34 3.98 -5.98
CA TYR A 40 -8.34 4.77 -6.70
C TYR A 40 -9.68 4.02 -6.71
N TYR A 41 -10.68 4.53 -5.97
CA TYR A 41 -12.04 3.95 -5.82
C TYR A 41 -12.12 2.51 -5.27
N LEU A 42 -11.02 1.91 -4.83
CA LEU A 42 -10.95 0.50 -4.43
C LEU A 42 -10.25 0.35 -3.08
N LEU A 43 -10.24 -0.88 -2.55
CA LEU A 43 -9.54 -1.24 -1.31
C LEU A 43 -8.69 -2.52 -1.45
N GLY A 44 -8.59 -3.10 -2.64
CA GLY A 44 -7.98 -4.43 -2.82
C GLY A 44 -6.49 -4.48 -2.45
N THR A 45 -5.74 -3.39 -2.65
CA THR A 45 -4.34 -3.35 -2.20
C THR A 45 -4.29 -3.28 -0.67
N TYR A 46 -5.16 -2.47 -0.05
CA TYR A 46 -5.26 -2.39 1.41
C TYR A 46 -5.55 -3.76 2.03
N GLU A 47 -6.53 -4.49 1.50
CA GLU A 47 -6.89 -5.83 1.99
C GLU A 47 -5.71 -6.79 1.92
N ARG A 48 -4.96 -6.77 0.81
CA ARG A 48 -3.79 -7.63 0.63
C ARG A 48 -2.64 -7.27 1.58
N VAL A 49 -2.41 -5.98 1.85
CA VAL A 49 -1.41 -5.53 2.84
C VAL A 49 -1.84 -5.90 4.26
N ARG A 50 -3.12 -5.70 4.58
CA ARG A 50 -3.71 -6.10 5.87
C ARG A 50 -3.53 -7.60 6.09
N ASP A 51 -3.87 -8.41 5.10
CA ASP A 51 -3.75 -9.87 5.21
C ASP A 51 -2.27 -10.29 5.32
N ALA A 52 -1.35 -9.67 4.57
CA ALA A 52 0.09 -9.91 4.74
C ALA A 52 0.58 -9.59 6.18
N LYS A 53 0.09 -8.51 6.79
CA LYS A 53 0.44 -8.16 8.18
C LYS A 53 -0.16 -9.13 9.20
N HIS A 54 -1.47 -9.37 9.11
CA HIS A 54 -2.21 -10.04 10.18
C HIS A 54 -2.28 -11.56 10.03
N ARG A 55 -2.16 -12.08 8.82
CA ARG A 55 -2.23 -13.53 8.52
C ARG A 55 -0.85 -14.11 8.23
N ASP A 56 -0.03 -13.40 7.46
CA ASP A 56 1.27 -13.91 7.01
C ASP A 56 2.45 -13.45 7.90
N GLY A 57 2.17 -12.62 8.93
CA GLY A 57 3.18 -12.15 9.89
C GLY A 57 4.22 -11.17 9.32
N ARG A 58 3.93 -10.55 8.16
CA ARG A 58 4.81 -9.56 7.51
C ARG A 58 4.64 -8.17 8.11
N LEU A 59 5.52 -7.24 7.71
CA LEU A 59 5.48 -5.84 8.15
C LEU A 59 5.54 -5.67 9.69
N PRO A 60 6.48 -6.34 10.40
CA PRO A 60 6.52 -6.31 11.86
C PRO A 60 6.79 -4.91 12.45
N GLY A 61 7.46 -4.03 11.70
CA GLY A 61 7.73 -2.65 12.11
C GLY A 61 6.63 -1.63 11.79
N VAL A 62 5.49 -2.08 11.25
CA VAL A 62 4.34 -1.22 10.96
C VAL A 62 3.27 -1.46 12.02
N ASP A 63 3.06 -0.54 12.95
CA ASP A 63 2.04 -0.67 13.99
C ASP A 63 0.62 -0.53 13.42
N LEU A 64 0.42 0.40 12.47
CA LEU A 64 -0.89 0.72 11.91
C LEU A 64 -0.88 0.61 10.38
N VAL A 65 -1.83 -0.17 9.84
CA VAL A 65 -2.18 -0.19 8.42
C VAL A 65 -3.60 0.35 8.29
N PHE A 66 -3.78 1.39 7.49
CA PHE A 66 -5.10 1.98 7.23
C PHE A 66 -5.34 2.18 5.74
N SER A 67 -6.61 2.16 5.36
CA SER A 67 -7.05 2.46 4.01
C SER A 67 -7.20 3.96 3.78
N ASN A 68 -6.89 4.39 2.57
CA ASN A 68 -7.23 5.71 2.06
C ASN A 68 -7.79 5.53 0.64
N VAL A 69 -8.89 6.23 0.31
CA VAL A 69 -9.53 6.13 -1.00
C VAL A 69 -9.28 7.42 -1.75
N GLU A 70 -8.66 7.31 -2.92
CA GLU A 70 -8.47 8.45 -3.81
C GLU A 70 -9.63 8.55 -4.78
N LEU A 71 -10.24 9.73 -4.85
CA LEU A 71 -11.37 10.05 -5.72
C LEU A 71 -10.97 11.17 -6.66
N ARG A 72 -11.34 11.05 -7.94
CA ARG A 72 -11.27 12.16 -8.90
C ARG A 72 -12.67 12.70 -9.10
N GLN A 73 -12.90 13.88 -8.56
CA GLN A 73 -14.11 14.62 -8.84
C GLN A 73 -13.90 15.43 -10.13
N ALA A 74 -14.82 15.30 -11.07
CA ALA A 74 -14.98 16.28 -12.13
C ALA A 74 -16.05 17.28 -11.67
N PHE A 75 -15.76 18.57 -11.80
CA PHE A 75 -16.78 19.60 -11.64
C PHE A 75 -17.57 19.68 -12.96
N GLY A 76 -18.90 19.55 -12.88
CA GLY A 76 -19.79 19.62 -14.04
C GLY A 76 -19.99 21.07 -14.52
N THR A 77 -20.17 21.21 -15.84
CA THR A 77 -20.54 22.44 -16.56
C THR A 77 -21.97 22.85 -16.32
#